data_AF-A0A8H5BN94-F1
#
_entry.id   AF-A0A8H5BN94-F1
#
_cell.length_a   1.000
_cell.length_b   1.000
_cell.length_c   1.000
_cell.angle_alpha   90.00
_cell.angle_beta   90.00
_cell.angle_gamma   90.00
#
_symmetry.space_group_name_H-M   'P 1'
#
loop_
_entity.id
_entity.type
_entity.pdbx_description
1 polymer ?
#
loop_
_entity_poly.entity_id
_entity_poly.type
_entity_poly.pdbx_seq_one_letter_code
_entity_poly.pdbx_strand_id
1 'polypeptide(L)'
;MPSTRGSISLPSAKDSHVLLRARLYSSHYSGALTRPVPTQVVANTKRTERPSTSVMRLDHYPERRMMRYPLVEALFKDRKIQPFIHDTRIRFVERGRSHSYIIFCQNHIRLPLNHNLENSWRGDILVMRLGKGKLAGEVINLQAGDINRVDKVIRRFLRRAKQGRRLQLPSPMSFV
;
A
#
# COMPACT_ATOMS: atom_id res chain seq x y z
N MET A 1 5.17 -32.99 -9.25
CA MET A 1 5.16 -31.86 -8.29
C MET A 1 3.71 -31.40 -8.13
N PRO A 2 3.09 -31.45 -6.94
CA PRO A 2 1.67 -31.17 -6.80
C PRO A 2 1.39 -29.66 -6.80
N SER A 3 0.38 -29.29 -7.59
CA SER A 3 -0.13 -27.93 -7.80
C SER A 3 -1.05 -27.51 -6.65
N THR A 4 -0.61 -26.60 -5.79
CA THR A 4 -1.49 -25.90 -4.84
C THR A 4 -2.28 -24.82 -5.58
N ARG A 5 -3.44 -25.20 -6.15
CA ARG A 5 -4.53 -24.26 -6.39
C ARG A 5 -4.98 -23.74 -5.03
N GLY A 6 -4.48 -22.57 -4.63
CA GLY A 6 -5.00 -21.87 -3.46
C GLY A 6 -6.48 -21.57 -3.69
N SER A 7 -7.34 -22.26 -2.95
CA SER A 7 -8.75 -21.90 -2.81
C SER A 7 -8.81 -20.47 -2.27
N ILE A 8 -9.46 -19.58 -3.02
CA ILE A 8 -9.83 -18.26 -2.49
C ILE A 8 -10.83 -18.54 -1.37
N SER A 9 -10.37 -18.40 -0.12
CA SER A 9 -11.26 -18.46 1.04
C SER A 9 -12.26 -17.32 0.91
N LEU A 10 -13.56 -17.66 0.86
CA LEU A 10 -14.65 -16.70 0.99
C LEU A 10 -14.45 -15.89 2.29
N PRO A 11 -14.70 -14.57 2.27
CA PRO A 11 -14.54 -13.74 3.46
C PRO A 11 -15.45 -14.24 4.58
N SER A 12 -14.88 -14.35 5.78
CA SER A 12 -15.61 -14.69 6.99
C SER A 12 -16.60 -13.58 7.31
N ALA A 13 -17.78 -13.90 7.85
CA ALA A 13 -18.86 -12.95 8.17
C ALA A 13 -18.48 -11.84 9.19
N LYS A 14 -17.21 -11.75 9.59
CA LYS A 14 -16.64 -10.70 10.47
C LYS A 14 -15.72 -9.71 9.74
N ASP A 15 -15.47 -9.90 8.45
CA ASP A 15 -14.61 -9.02 7.68
C ASP A 15 -15.40 -7.81 7.20
N SER A 16 -15.10 -6.63 7.75
CA SER A 16 -15.68 -5.38 7.27
C SER A 16 -14.79 -4.78 6.18
N HIS A 17 -15.41 -4.20 5.15
CA HIS A 17 -14.70 -3.51 4.07
C HIS A 17 -14.91 -2.01 4.18
N VAL A 18 -13.84 -1.25 3.96
CA VAL A 18 -13.88 0.22 3.86
C VAL A 18 -13.28 0.66 2.54
N LEU A 19 -13.79 1.76 1.98
CA LEU A 19 -13.23 2.38 0.78
C LEU A 19 -12.29 3.52 1.18
N LEU A 20 -10.98 3.34 0.94
CA LEU A 20 -9.98 4.36 1.24
C LEU A 20 -9.55 5.06 -0.05
N ARG A 21 -9.50 6.39 -0.06
CA ARG A 21 -9.00 7.14 -1.20
C ARG A 21 -7.49 6.95 -1.33
N ALA A 22 -7.05 6.80 -2.57
CA ALA A 22 -5.66 6.68 -2.98
C ALA A 22 -5.42 7.51 -4.24
N ARG A 23 -4.15 7.82 -4.52
CA ARG A 23 -3.74 8.47 -5.77
C ARG A 23 -3.26 7.42 -6.76
N LEU A 24 -3.88 7.34 -7.93
CA LEU A 24 -3.53 6.41 -9.00
C LEU A 24 -2.93 7.18 -10.17
N TYR A 25 -1.77 6.73 -10.63
CA TYR A 25 -1.14 7.12 -11.88
C TYR A 25 -1.19 5.89 -12.77
N SER A 26 -2.05 5.91 -13.77
CA SER A 26 -2.25 4.75 -14.65
C SER A 26 -1.91 5.09 -16.08
N SER A 27 -1.30 4.16 -16.81
CA SER A 27 -1.08 4.33 -18.26
C SER A 27 -2.36 4.33 -19.08
N HIS A 28 -3.49 3.95 -18.47
CA HIS A 28 -4.77 3.75 -19.13
C HIS A 28 -5.72 4.95 -19.04
N TYR A 29 -5.35 5.99 -18.29
CA TYR A 29 -6.16 7.19 -18.10
C TYR A 29 -5.32 8.44 -18.34
N SER A 30 -5.93 9.52 -18.83
CA SER A 30 -5.27 10.82 -18.86
C SER A 30 -5.32 11.47 -17.47
N GLY A 31 -4.17 11.91 -16.99
CA GLY A 31 -4.01 12.52 -15.68
C GLY A 31 -3.96 11.53 -14.51
N ALA A 32 -3.40 12.00 -13.40
CA ALA A 32 -3.43 11.28 -12.14
C ALA A 32 -4.80 11.43 -11.46
N LEU A 33 -5.34 10.33 -10.94
CA LEU A 33 -6.71 10.25 -10.43
C LEU A 33 -6.72 9.93 -8.93
N THR A 34 -7.76 10.38 -8.24
CA THR A 34 -8.08 9.87 -6.91
C THR A 34 -9.07 8.71 -7.06
N ARG A 35 -8.74 7.53 -6.54
CA ARG A 35 -9.57 6.32 -6.65
C ARG A 35 -9.87 5.72 -5.27
N PRO A 36 -11.11 5.23 -5.03
CA PRO A 36 -11.39 4.43 -3.86
C PRO A 36 -10.75 3.04 -4.00
N VAL A 37 -10.10 2.58 -2.94
CA VAL A 37 -9.48 1.26 -2.85
C VAL A 37 -10.27 0.44 -1.82
N PRO A 38 -10.89 -0.68 -2.22
CA PRO A 38 -11.46 -1.64 -1.28
C PRO A 38 -10.39 -2.11 -0.30
N THR A 39 -10.66 -1.96 0.99
CA THR A 39 -9.71 -2.29 2.05
C THR A 39 -10.41 -3.19 3.06
N GLN A 40 -9.92 -4.41 3.21
CA GLN A 40 -10.43 -5.34 4.21
C GLN A 40 -9.91 -4.93 5.60
N VAL A 41 -10.81 -4.85 6.57
CA VAL A 41 -10.50 -4.55 7.97
C VAL A 41 -10.62 -5.84 8.75
N VAL A 42 -9.47 -6.33 9.23
CA VAL A 42 -9.37 -7.58 9.97
C VAL A 42 -9.01 -7.28 11.40
N ALA A 43 -9.79 -7.78 12.34
CA ALA A 43 -9.42 -7.72 13.75
C ALA A 43 -8.19 -8.60 13.97
N ASN A 44 -7.06 -7.98 14.34
CA ASN A 44 -5.90 -8.73 14.79
C ASN A 44 -6.17 -9.23 16.21
N THR A 45 -6.90 -10.35 16.29
CA THR A 45 -6.97 -11.13 17.50
C THR A 45 -5.64 -11.86 17.54
N LYS A 46 -4.66 -11.32 18.29
CA LYS A 46 -3.43 -12.07 18.57
C LYS A 46 -3.88 -13.47 18.98
N ARG A 47 -3.48 -14.49 18.21
CA ARG A 47 -3.63 -15.89 18.60
C ARG A 47 -2.86 -16.00 19.91
N THR A 48 -3.58 -16.02 21.03
CA THR A 48 -3.01 -16.26 22.34
C THR A 48 -2.38 -17.64 22.25
N GLU A 49 -1.06 -17.69 22.04
CA GLU A 49 -0.30 -18.86 22.43
C GLU A 49 -0.66 -19.13 23.89
N ARG A 50 -0.91 -20.40 24.19
CA ARG A 50 -1.50 -20.89 25.45
C ARG A 50 -0.90 -20.14 26.66
N PRO A 51 -1.72 -19.72 27.63
CA PRO A 51 -1.21 -19.03 28.80
C PRO A 51 -0.36 -20.02 29.62
N SER A 52 0.96 -19.84 29.59
CA SER A 52 1.80 -20.31 30.69
C SER A 52 1.42 -19.49 31.91
N THR A 53 0.97 -20.20 32.94
CA THR A 53 0.47 -19.70 34.21
C THR A 53 1.48 -18.74 34.87
N SER A 54 1.23 -17.43 34.81
CA SER A 54 1.88 -16.47 35.72
C SER A 54 1.01 -15.22 35.89
N VAL A 55 0.34 -15.15 37.04
CA VAL A 55 -0.16 -13.98 37.78
C VAL A 55 -0.76 -12.84 36.94
N MET A 56 -2.10 -12.77 36.94
CA MET A 56 -2.89 -11.65 36.43
C MET A 56 -2.50 -10.33 37.11
N ARG A 57 -1.86 -9.43 36.36
CA ARG A 57 -2.03 -7.98 36.55
C ARG A 57 -3.20 -7.54 35.68
N LEU A 58 -4.31 -7.20 36.34
CA LEU A 58 -5.44 -6.48 35.76
C LEU A 58 -4.91 -5.07 35.45
N ASP A 59 -4.67 -4.72 34.17
CA ASP A 59 -4.57 -3.33 33.67
C ASP A 59 -4.12 -3.19 32.20
N HIS A 60 -3.81 -4.26 31.47
CA HIS A 60 -3.48 -4.15 30.04
C HIS A 60 -4.26 -5.17 29.20
N TYR A 61 -5.51 -4.85 28.88
CA TYR A 61 -6.17 -5.49 27.73
C TYR A 61 -5.36 -5.16 26.47
N PRO A 62 -4.91 -6.15 25.68
CA PRO A 62 -4.28 -5.87 24.40
C PRO A 62 -5.30 -5.17 23.51
N GLU A 63 -5.07 -3.88 23.26
CA GLU A 63 -5.89 -3.05 22.36
C GLU A 63 -6.01 -3.81 21.03
N ARG A 64 -7.23 -4.25 20.67
CA ARG A 64 -7.49 -4.96 19.41
C ARG A 64 -7.12 -4.04 18.25
N ARG A 65 -5.94 -4.25 17.65
CA ARG A 65 -5.54 -3.50 16.47
C ARG A 65 -6.28 -4.05 15.26
N MET A 66 -6.98 -3.18 14.55
CA MET A 66 -7.66 -3.54 13.30
C MET A 66 -6.68 -3.36 12.15
N MET A 67 -6.20 -4.46 11.58
CA MET A 67 -5.32 -4.41 10.43
C MET A 67 -6.12 -4.09 9.16
N ARG A 68 -5.55 -3.26 8.30
CA ARG A 68 -6.17 -2.82 7.05
C ARG A 68 -5.38 -3.33 5.86
N TYR A 69 -6.02 -4.15 5.03
CA TYR A 69 -5.42 -4.79 3.85
C TYR A 69 -6.05 -4.22 2.58
N PRO A 70 -5.37 -3.31 1.86
CA PRO A 70 -5.89 -2.75 0.63
C PRO A 70 -5.84 -3.81 -0.49
N LEU A 71 -6.99 -4.06 -1.12
CA LEU A 71 -7.14 -4.99 -2.24
C LEU A 71 -6.78 -4.26 -3.54
N VAL A 72 -5.49 -3.96 -3.69
CA VAL A 72 -4.97 -3.10 -4.76
C VAL A 72 -5.02 -3.78 -6.13
N GLU A 73 -4.99 -5.10 -6.17
CA GLU A 73 -4.91 -5.92 -7.38
C GLU A 73 -6.03 -5.63 -8.38
N ALA A 74 -7.21 -5.25 -7.89
CA ALA A 74 -8.36 -4.91 -8.73
C ALA A 74 -8.18 -3.60 -9.51
N LEU A 75 -7.24 -2.74 -9.10
CA LEU A 75 -6.97 -1.44 -9.72
C LEU A 75 -5.85 -1.49 -10.76
N PHE A 76 -5.00 -2.53 -10.72
CA PHE A 76 -3.91 -2.70 -11.67
C PHE A 76 -4.39 -3.53 -12.85
N LYS A 77 -4.26 -2.98 -14.06
CA LYS A 77 -4.52 -3.69 -15.31
C LYS A 77 -3.30 -4.55 -15.71
N ASP A 78 -3.41 -5.27 -16.83
CA ASP A 78 -2.29 -6.01 -17.43
C ASP A 78 -1.63 -7.06 -16.52
N ARG A 79 -2.42 -7.64 -15.59
CA ARG A 79 -1.96 -8.69 -14.68
C ARG A 79 -1.48 -9.98 -15.38
N LYS A 80 -1.83 -10.17 -16.65
CA LYS A 80 -1.27 -11.23 -17.50
C LYS A 80 0.23 -11.01 -17.78
N ILE A 81 0.66 -9.75 -17.90
CA ILE A 81 2.05 -9.37 -18.15
C ILE A 81 2.84 -9.35 -16.84
N GLN A 82 2.27 -8.73 -15.80
CA GLN A 82 2.88 -8.69 -14.47
C GLN A 82 1.85 -9.10 -13.41
N PRO A 83 1.87 -10.37 -12.95
CA PRO A 83 0.89 -10.86 -11.97
C PRO A 83 1.04 -10.24 -10.58
N PHE A 84 2.27 -9.90 -10.19
CA PHE A 84 2.62 -9.43 -8.85
C PHE A 84 2.82 -7.91 -8.81
N ILE A 85 2.26 -7.29 -7.77
CA ILE A 85 2.42 -5.87 -7.49
C ILE A 85 3.53 -5.70 -6.46
N HIS A 86 4.45 -4.78 -6.70
CA HIS A 86 5.48 -4.42 -5.74
C HIS A 86 4.96 -3.34 -4.80
N ASP A 87 5.36 -3.39 -3.54
CA ASP A 87 5.07 -2.33 -2.57
C ASP A 87 6.34 -1.77 -1.92
N THR A 88 6.29 -0.51 -1.51
CA THR A 88 7.32 0.11 -0.68
C THR A 88 6.76 1.19 0.21
N ARG A 89 7.32 1.31 1.42
CA ARG A 89 6.96 2.35 2.38
C ARG A 89 7.92 3.53 2.25
N ILE A 90 7.34 4.72 2.22
CA ILE A 90 8.06 5.98 2.07
C ILE A 90 7.71 6.90 3.23
N ARG A 91 8.75 7.48 3.84
CA ARG A 91 8.65 8.58 4.79
C ARG A 91 9.11 9.86 4.11
N PHE A 92 8.24 10.85 4.05
CA PHE A 92 8.48 12.15 3.44
C PHE A 92 8.36 13.23 4.50
N VAL A 93 9.42 13.99 4.73
CA VAL A 93 9.41 15.13 5.65
C VAL A 93 9.24 16.40 4.82
N GLU A 94 8.34 17.29 5.24
CA GLU A 94 8.15 18.61 4.63
C GLU A 94 7.80 19.60 5.74
N ARG A 95 8.52 20.73 5.80
CA ARG A 95 8.30 21.80 6.81
C ARG A 95 8.27 21.25 8.25
N GLY A 96 9.22 20.37 8.59
CA GLY A 96 9.32 19.72 9.90
C GLY A 96 8.26 18.66 10.19
N ARG A 97 7.30 18.42 9.28
CA ARG A 97 6.25 17.41 9.44
C ARG A 97 6.58 16.17 8.63
N SER A 98 6.57 15.02 9.29
CA SER A 98 6.74 13.73 8.60
C SER A 98 5.40 13.20 8.09
N HIS A 99 5.39 12.64 6.90
CA HIS A 99 4.26 12.00 6.25
C HIS A 99 4.70 10.62 5.80
N SER A 100 3.84 9.62 5.94
CA SER A 100 4.15 8.24 5.55
C SER A 100 3.17 7.79 4.48
N TYR A 101 3.70 7.13 3.47
CA TYR A 101 2.96 6.63 2.32
C TYR A 101 3.40 5.20 2.01
N ILE A 102 2.52 4.42 1.41
CA ILE A 102 2.85 3.16 0.75
C ILE A 102 2.59 3.32 -0.74
N ILE A 103 3.57 2.96 -1.54
CA ILE A 103 3.49 2.94 -3.00
C ILE A 103 3.36 1.50 -3.44
N PHE A 104 2.31 1.21 -4.20
CA PHE A 104 2.14 -0.02 -4.95
C PHE A 104 2.45 0.27 -6.41
N CYS A 105 3.21 -0.59 -7.09
CA CYS A 105 3.58 -0.35 -8.47
C CYS A 105 3.78 -1.65 -9.26
N GLN A 106 3.55 -1.54 -10.56
CA GLN A 106 4.07 -2.47 -11.55
C GLN A 106 5.38 -1.94 -12.11
N ASN A 107 6.27 -2.84 -12.48
CA ASN A 107 7.58 -2.55 -13.07
C ASN A 107 7.97 -3.70 -13.99
N HIS A 108 7.49 -3.65 -15.22
CA HIS A 108 7.83 -4.62 -16.24
C HIS A 108 7.98 -3.93 -17.58
N ILE A 109 9.04 -4.26 -18.33
CA ILE A 109 9.42 -3.58 -19.57
C ILE A 109 8.36 -3.65 -20.67
N ARG A 110 7.49 -4.68 -20.64
CA ARG A 110 6.39 -4.87 -21.60
C ARG A 110 5.10 -4.15 -21.22
N LEU A 111 5.04 -3.47 -20.07
CA LEU A 111 3.85 -2.70 -19.71
C LEU A 111 3.76 -1.40 -20.54
N PRO A 112 2.56 -0.85 -20.71
CA PRO A 112 2.38 0.41 -21.43
C PRO A 112 3.10 1.57 -20.72
N LEU A 113 3.57 2.53 -21.51
CA LEU A 113 4.17 3.76 -21.01
C LEU A 113 3.12 4.58 -20.25
N ASN A 114 3.43 5.00 -19.03
CA ASN A 114 2.55 5.78 -18.20
C ASN A 114 2.84 7.26 -18.36
N HIS A 115 2.10 7.91 -19.26
CA HIS A 115 2.27 9.34 -19.58
C HIS A 115 1.96 10.30 -18.42
N ASN A 116 1.39 9.80 -17.33
CA ASN A 116 1.13 10.59 -16.12
C ASN A 116 2.36 10.69 -15.22
N LEU A 117 3.43 9.96 -15.54
CA LEU A 117 4.65 9.88 -14.76
C LEU A 117 5.84 10.42 -15.57
N GLU A 118 6.75 11.09 -14.87
CA GLU A 118 8.03 11.49 -15.42
C GLU A 118 8.95 10.25 -15.62
N ASN A 119 10.04 10.37 -16.39
CA ASN A 119 11.09 9.34 -16.53
C ASN A 119 10.69 8.00 -17.18
N SER A 120 9.77 8.02 -18.14
CA SER A 120 9.42 6.87 -18.98
C SER A 120 8.97 5.60 -18.21
N TRP A 121 8.33 5.77 -17.06
CA TRP A 121 7.77 4.66 -16.30
C TRP A 121 6.69 3.91 -17.09
N ARG A 122 6.66 2.59 -16.98
CA ARG A 122 5.78 1.64 -17.64
C ARG A 122 5.00 0.86 -16.59
N GLY A 123 3.69 0.85 -16.74
CA GLY A 123 2.76 0.30 -15.76
C GLY A 123 2.25 1.33 -14.77
N ASP A 124 1.38 0.86 -13.87
CA ASP A 124 0.63 1.73 -12.98
C ASP A 124 1.36 1.93 -11.64
N ILE A 125 1.07 3.06 -10.98
CA ILE A 125 1.49 3.35 -9.60
C ILE A 125 0.29 3.82 -8.80
N LEU A 126 0.09 3.23 -7.62
CA LEU A 126 -0.94 3.61 -6.65
C LEU A 126 -0.26 4.03 -5.35
N VAL A 127 -0.69 5.15 -4.78
CA VAL A 127 -0.16 5.69 -3.52
C VAL A 127 -1.27 5.81 -2.50
N MET A 128 -1.05 5.21 -1.33
CA MET A 128 -1.93 5.34 -0.17
C MET A 128 -1.19 6.01 0.98
N ARG A 129 -1.94 6.70 1.84
CA ARG A 129 -1.39 7.31 3.06
C ARG A 129 -1.31 6.28 4.17
N LEU A 130 -0.24 6.33 4.95
CA LEU A 130 -0.10 5.56 6.18
C LEU A 130 -0.42 6.43 7.39
N GLY A 131 -1.09 5.83 8.38
CA GLY A 131 -1.44 6.46 9.65
C GLY A 131 -0.22 6.72 10.55
N LYS A 132 -0.46 7.46 11.63
CA LYS A 132 0.51 7.75 12.69
C LYS A 132 -0.07 7.32 14.05
N GLY A 133 0.78 7.25 15.07
CA GLY A 133 0.36 6.93 16.43
C GLY A 133 -0.34 5.57 16.48
N LYS A 134 -1.59 5.54 16.94
CA LYS A 134 -2.40 4.31 17.04
C LYS A 134 -2.61 3.59 15.70
N LEU A 135 -2.60 4.32 14.59
CA LEU A 135 -2.78 3.78 13.22
C LEU A 135 -1.44 3.65 12.47
N ALA A 136 -0.30 3.63 13.17
CA ALA A 136 1.01 3.57 12.52
C ALA A 136 1.17 2.30 11.68
N GLY A 137 1.48 2.48 10.38
CA GLY A 137 1.63 1.37 9.43
C GLY A 137 0.34 0.89 8.79
N GLU A 138 -0.83 1.38 9.23
CA GLU A 138 -2.11 1.10 8.59
C GLU A 138 -2.39 2.09 7.47
N VAL A 139 -3.05 1.62 6.40
CA VAL A 139 -3.54 2.50 5.33
C VAL A 139 -4.73 3.33 5.82
N ILE A 140 -4.68 4.62 5.53
CA ILE A 140 -5.73 5.58 5.88
C ILE A 140 -6.17 6.36 4.64
N ASN A 141 -7.31 7.01 4.74
CA ASN A 141 -7.88 7.78 3.66
C ASN A 141 -6.92 8.91 3.23
N LEU A 142 -6.64 9.01 1.93
CA LEU A 142 -5.89 10.13 1.38
C LEU A 142 -6.76 11.40 1.44
N GLN A 143 -6.25 12.46 2.07
CA GLN A 143 -6.95 13.73 2.20
C GLN A 143 -6.69 14.61 0.97
N ALA A 144 -7.61 15.53 0.64
CA ALA A 144 -7.44 16.43 -0.50
C ALA A 144 -6.13 17.23 -0.42
N GLY A 145 -5.77 17.70 0.78
CA GLY A 145 -4.51 18.40 1.02
C GLY A 145 -3.24 17.54 0.91
N ASP A 146 -3.35 16.23 0.71
CA ASP A 146 -2.21 15.33 0.50
C ASP A 146 -1.79 15.25 -0.98
N ILE A 147 -2.64 15.64 -1.94
CA ILE A 147 -2.43 15.37 -3.37
C ILE A 147 -1.09 15.95 -3.86
N ASN A 148 -0.85 17.24 -3.62
CA ASN A 148 0.41 17.89 -4.03
C ASN A 148 1.64 17.25 -3.38
N ARG A 149 1.51 16.74 -2.14
CA ARG A 149 2.59 16.04 -1.44
C ARG A 149 2.85 14.68 -2.06
N VAL A 150 1.80 13.93 -2.40
CA VAL A 150 1.94 12.65 -3.09
C VAL A 150 2.61 12.82 -4.45
N ASP A 151 2.24 13.85 -5.23
CA ASP A 151 2.90 14.13 -6.50
C ASP A 151 4.40 14.42 -6.32
N LYS A 152 4.79 15.18 -5.28
CA LYS A 152 6.22 15.38 -4.94
C LYS A 152 6.92 14.08 -4.54
N VAL A 153 6.26 13.25 -3.74
CA VAL A 153 6.78 11.93 -3.31
C VAL A 153 7.03 11.05 -4.53
N ILE A 154 6.11 11.02 -5.49
CA ILE A 154 6.23 10.21 -6.70
C ILE A 154 7.38 10.68 -7.58
N ARG A 155 7.54 11.99 -7.80
CA ARG A 155 8.72 12.50 -8.51
C ARG A 155 10.03 12.07 -7.86
N ARG A 156 10.10 12.11 -6.53
CA ARG A 156 11.30 11.67 -5.78
C ARG A 156 11.49 10.15 -5.85
N PHE A 157 10.41 9.38 -5.78
CA PHE A 157 10.43 7.92 -5.96
C PHE A 157 10.97 7.55 -7.34
N LEU A 158 10.46 8.14 -8.41
CA LEU A 158 10.85 7.85 -9.79
C LEU A 158 12.30 8.20 -10.12
N ARG A 159 12.91 9.15 -9.40
CA ARG A 159 14.36 9.43 -9.54
C ARG A 159 15.23 8.33 -8.96
N ARG A 160 14.72 7.55 -8.00
CA ARG A 160 15.46 6.47 -7.32
C ARG A 160 15.10 5.10 -7.88
N ALA A 161 13.83 4.86 -8.17
CA ALA A 161 13.34 3.61 -8.72
C ALA A 161 13.78 3.49 -10.19
N LYS A 162 14.59 2.47 -10.49
CA LYS A 162 15.02 2.17 -11.86
C LYS A 162 14.12 1.09 -12.47
N GLN A 163 13.41 1.43 -13.53
CA GLN A 163 12.56 0.50 -14.26
C GLN A 163 13.37 -0.56 -15.03
N GLY A 164 12.78 -1.73 -15.23
CA GLY A 164 13.32 -2.79 -16.10
C GLY A 164 14.48 -3.57 -15.50
N ARG A 165 14.90 -3.22 -14.28
CA ARG A 165 15.69 -4.08 -13.40
C ARG A 165 14.79 -4.60 -12.28
N ARG A 166 15.23 -5.66 -11.59
CA ARG A 166 14.58 -6.08 -10.33
C ARG A 166 14.48 -4.83 -9.45
N LEU A 167 13.26 -4.48 -9.03
CA LEU A 167 13.01 -3.30 -8.18
C LEU A 167 13.80 -3.46 -6.88
N GLN A 168 14.98 -2.88 -6.84
CA GLN A 168 15.76 -2.73 -5.63
C GLN A 168 15.31 -1.43 -4.99
N LEU A 169 14.20 -1.51 -4.27
CA LEU A 169 13.74 -0.39 -3.47
C LEU A 169 14.43 -0.47 -2.11
N PRO A 170 15.26 0.51 -1.72
CA PRO A 170 15.80 0.54 -0.37
C PRO A 170 14.63 0.67 0.61
N SER A 171 14.51 -0.27 1.54
CA SER A 171 13.43 -0.28 2.53
C SER A 171 13.94 0.26 3.88
N PRO A 172 13.27 1.24 4.53
CA PRO A 172 12.29 2.21 4.00
C PRO A 172 12.95 3.50 3.46
N MET A 173 12.40 4.07 2.38
CA MET A 173 12.91 5.32 1.80
C MET A 173 12.50 6.54 2.63
N SER A 174 13.48 7.33 3.06
CA SER A 174 13.27 8.66 3.63
C SER A 174 13.61 9.77 2.64
N PHE A 175 12.83 10.84 2.66
CA PHE A 175 13.11 12.08 1.96
C PHE A 175 12.91 13.27 2.92
N VAL A 176 13.78 14.27 2.83
CA VAL A 176 13.71 15.55 3.55
C VAL A 176 13.35 16.69 2.61
#